data_AF-A0A1V5N9W8-F1
#
_entry.id   AF-A0A1V5N9W8-F1
#
_cell.length_a   1.000
_cell.length_b   1.000
_cell.length_c   1.000
_cell.angle_alpha   90.00
_cell.angle_beta   90.00
_cell.angle_gamma   90.00
#
_symmetry.space_group_name_H-M   'P 1'
#
loop_
_entity.id
_entity.type
_entity.pdbx_description
1 polymer ?
#
loop_
_entity_poly.entity_id
_entity_poly.type
_entity_poly.pdbx_seq_one_letter_code
_entity_poly.pdbx_strand_id
1 'polypeptide(L)' 'MSLIHTCELNEINPFDYLTQVQKHAGEVSPHPDCWLPWNYRQTLQKTTIPH' A
#
# COMPACT_ATOMS: atom_id res chain seq x y z
N MET A 1 -10.51 11.43 9.96
CA MET A 1 -10.00 10.04 10.14
C MET A 1 -8.56 10.00 9.67
N SER A 2 -7.64 9.43 10.46
CA SER A 2 -6.22 9.34 10.10
C SER A 2 -5.94 8.07 9.30
N LEU A 3 -4.99 8.13 8.37
CA LEU A 3 -4.52 6.99 7.58
C LEU A 3 -4.00 5.84 8.47
N ILE A 4 -3.36 6.19 9.59
CA ILE A 4 -2.87 5.23 10.59
C ILE A 4 -4.05 4.44 11.20
N HIS A 5 -5.13 5.14 11.53
CA HIS A 5 -6.31 4.52 12.13
C HIS A 5 -7.02 3.59 11.14
N THR A 6 -7.05 3.96 9.86
CA THR A 6 -7.53 3.06 8.79
C THR A 6 -6.66 1.82 8.66
N CYS A 7 -5.33 1.93 8.82
CA CYS A 7 -4.43 0.77 8.82
C CYS A 7 -4.70 -0.14 10.02
N GLU A 8 -4.85 0.42 11.22
CA GLU A 8 -5.16 -0.33 12.45
C GLU A 8 -6.48 -1.11 12.32
N LEU A 9 -7.53 -0.47 11.79
CA LEU A 9 -8.84 -1.11 11.57
C LEU A 9 -8.81 -2.30 10.61
N ASN A 10 -7.84 -2.31 9.70
CA ASN A 10 -7.67 -3.36 8.70
C ASN A 10 -6.50 -4.31 9.06
N GLU A 11 -6.00 -4.25 10.30
CA GLU A 11 -4.90 -5.09 10.80
C GLU A 11 -3.61 -5.00 9.95
N ILE A 12 -3.38 -3.81 9.39
CA ILE A 12 -2.21 -3.51 8.56
C ILE A 12 -1.23 -2.72 9.39
N ASN A 13 0.05 -3.09 9.28
CA ASN A 13 1.12 -2.31 9.86
C ASN A 13 1.26 -0.97 9.10
N PRO A 14 0.96 0.17 9.72
CA PRO A 14 1.02 1.47 9.05
C PRO A 14 2.44 1.84 8.59
N PHE A 15 3.47 1.38 9.30
CA PHE A 15 4.86 1.62 8.94
C PHE A 15 5.25 0.86 7.68
N ASP A 16 4.85 -0.41 7.57
CA ASP A 16 5.03 -1.19 6.34
C ASP A 16 4.30 -0.52 5.18
N TYR A 17 3.01 -0.22 5.34
CA TYR A 17 2.21 0.45 4.31
C TYR A 17 2.87 1.72 3.78
N LEU A 18 3.26 2.65 4.68
CA LEU A 18 3.92 3.89 4.30
C LEU A 18 5.26 3.66 3.60
N THR A 19 6.04 2.68 4.06
CA THR A 19 7.31 2.30 3.44
C THR A 19 7.10 1.83 2.00
N GLN A 20 6.09 1.00 1.76
CA GLN A 20 5.79 0.45 0.45
C GLN A 20 5.23 1.51 -0.50
N VAL A 21 4.30 2.33 -0.02
CA VAL A 21 3.76 3.47 -0.77
C VAL A 21 4.87 4.47 -1.14
N GLN A 22 5.82 4.73 -0.24
CA GLN A 22 6.96 5.61 -0.53
C GLN A 22 7.91 5.00 -1.58
N LYS A 23 8.20 3.70 -1.50
CA LYS A 23 9.04 3.00 -2.48
C LYS A 23 8.41 2.96 -3.87
N HIS A 24 7.08 2.83 -3.95
CA HIS A 24 6.33 2.73 -5.19
C HIS A 24 5.55 4.02 -5.51
N ALA A 25 6.00 5.18 -5.03
CA ALA A 25 5.28 6.45 -5.19
C ALA A 25 4.96 6.78 -6.67
N GLY A 26 5.80 6.34 -7.61
CA GLY A 26 5.56 6.47 -9.05
C GLY A 26 4.37 5.67 -9.58
N GLU A 27 4.05 4.53 -8.95
CA GLU A 27 2.89 3.69 -9.28
C GLU A 27 1.64 4.08 -8.47
N VAL A 28 1.84 4.65 -7.28
CA VAL A 28 0.75 5.15 -6.41
C VAL A 28 0.03 6.34 -7.05
N SER A 29 0.79 7.27 -7.65
CA SER A 29 0.23 8.48 -8.28
C SER A 29 -0.83 8.18 -9.36
N PRO A 30 -0.60 7.27 -10.32
CA PRO A 30 -1.60 6.91 -11.32
C PRO A 30 -2.70 5.95 -10.82
N HIS A 31 -2.46 5.18 -9.76
CA HIS A 31 -3.40 4.13 -9.30
C HIS A 31 -3.60 4.11 -7.77
N PRO A 32 -4.03 5.20 -7.14
CA PRO A 32 -4.15 5.28 -5.69
C PRO A 32 -5.08 4.19 -5.11
N ASP A 33 -6.13 3.79 -5.85
CA ASP A 33 -7.09 2.76 -5.42
C ASP A 33 -6.46 1.37 -5.24
N CYS A 34 -5.46 1.04 -6.06
CA CYS A 34 -4.70 -0.22 -5.97
C CYS A 34 -3.71 -0.20 -4.80
N TRP A 35 -3.32 0.98 -4.35
CA TRP A 35 -2.35 1.20 -3.29
C TRP A 35 -3.00 1.53 -1.95
N LEU A 36 -4.33 1.42 -1.82
CA LEU A 36 -5.02 1.53 -0.54
C LEU A 36 -4.59 0.44 0.45
N PRO A 37 -4.73 0.65 1.77
CA PRO A 37 -4.23 -0.29 2.77
C PRO A 37 -4.75 -1.73 2.59
N TRP A 38 -5.98 -1.93 2.13
CA TRP A 38 -6.51 -3.27 1.89
C TRP A 38 -6.06 -3.91 0.57
N ASN A 39 -5.59 -3.11 -0.41
CA ASN A 39 -5.23 -3.57 -1.76
C ASN A 39 -3.71 -3.63 -2.01
N TYR A 40 -2.91 -2.82 -1.31
CA TYR A 40 -1.48 -2.66 -1.60
C TYR A 40 -0.72 -3.99 -1.52
N ARG A 41 -1.09 -4.93 -0.65
CA ARG A 41 -0.46 -6.26 -0.57
C ARG A 41 -0.61 -7.07 -1.86
N GLN A 42 -1.77 -6.98 -2.51
CA GLN A 42 -1.99 -7.65 -3.79
C GLN A 42 -1.20 -6.97 -4.91
N THR A 43 -1.13 -5.64 -4.88
CA THR A 43 -0.33 -4.85 -5.81
C THR A 43 1.15 -5.17 -5.65
N LEU A 44 1.66 -5.25 -4.42
CA LEU A 44 3.03 -5.66 -4.12
C LEU A 44 3.36 -7.05 -4.63
N GLN A 45 2.45 -8.02 -4.49
CA GLN A 45 2.65 -9.36 -5.06
C GLN A 45 2.76 -9.32 -6.58
N LYS A 46 1.99 -8.47 -7.26
CA LYS A 46 2.08 -8.30 -8.72
C LYS A 46 3.37 -7.60 -9.15
N THR A 47 3.80 -6.58 -8.41
CA THR A 47 5.04 -5.83 -8.73
C THR A 47 6.31 -6.61 -8.35
N THR A 48 6.23 -7.49 -7.34
CA THR A 48 7.39 -8.25 -6.82
C THR A 48 7.67 -9.54 -7.59
N ILE A 49 6.76 -10.02 -8.46
CA ILE A 49 7.06 -11.16 -9.34
C ILE A 49 8.02 -10.65 -10.44
N PRO A 50 9.32 -11.04 -10.43
CA PRO A 50 10.21 -10.72 -11.52
C PRO A 50 9.91 -11.71 -12.66
N HIS A 51 9.63 -11.22 -13.87
CA HIS A 51 9.69 -12.06 -15.06
C HIS A 51 11.15 -12.27 -15.47
#